data_AF-A0A7J4NNA8-F1
#
_entry.id   AF-A0A7J4NNA8-F1
#
_cell.length_a   1.000
_cell.length_b   1.000
_cell.length_c   1.000
_cell.angle_alpha   90.00
_cell.angle_beta   90.00
_cell.angle_gamma   90.00
#
_symmetry.space_group_name_H-M   'P 1'
#
loop_
_entity.id
_entity.type
_entity.pdbx_description
1 polymer ?
#
loop_
_entity_poly.entity_id
_entity_poly.type
_entity_poly.pdbx_seq_one_letter_code
_entity_poly.pdbx_strand_id
1 'polypeptide(L)'
;MVAEWEKTPCSNKQCSKCCRQTEMPLSKDDISRLEVAGHDRSSFSIVLPDSSVRLANSDDTKACVFLKTESSDLHAPGICQAWDDRPEGCRIYPLVLDELDEPFLDELCPHRNDFPDPPIGLSGRLLVLTQTLEDESH
;
A
#
# COMPACT_ATOMS: atom_id res chain seq x y z
N MET A 1 -19.16 -4.51 -10.88
CA MET A 1 -18.90 -3.22 -10.20
C MET A 1 -17.43 -3.19 -9.88
N VAL A 2 -16.72 -2.14 -10.28
CA VAL A 2 -15.26 -2.10 -10.13
C VAL A 2 -14.98 -1.80 -8.66
N ALA A 3 -14.31 -2.72 -7.97
CA ALA A 3 -13.96 -2.55 -6.56
C ALA A 3 -12.73 -1.65 -6.36
N GLU A 4 -12.05 -1.28 -7.44
CA GLU A 4 -10.80 -0.52 -7.46
C GLU A 4 -10.88 0.65 -8.45
N TRP A 5 -9.99 1.63 -8.31
CA TRP A 5 -9.84 2.68 -9.32
C TRP A 5 -9.30 2.10 -10.63
N GLU A 6 -10.09 2.18 -11.71
CA GLU A 6 -9.67 1.71 -13.04
C GLU A 6 -8.45 2.47 -13.59
N LYS A 7 -8.27 3.74 -13.18
CA LYS A 7 -7.16 4.60 -13.61
C LYS A 7 -6.66 5.39 -12.41
N THR A 8 -5.44 5.08 -11.96
CA THR A 8 -4.77 5.86 -10.92
C THR A 8 -3.75 6.81 -11.56
N PRO A 9 -3.55 8.03 -11.02
CA PRO A 9 -2.49 8.92 -11.47
C PRO A 9 -1.09 8.33 -11.23
N CYS A 10 -0.96 7.33 -10.33
CA CYS A 10 0.30 6.68 -9.99
C CYS A 10 1.05 6.15 -11.23
N SER A 11 0.39 5.38 -12.10
CA SER A 11 1.02 4.82 -13.30
C SER A 11 1.28 5.89 -14.36
N ASN A 12 0.33 6.81 -14.57
CA ASN A 12 0.43 7.85 -15.60
C ASN A 12 1.53 8.88 -15.29
N LYS A 13 1.72 9.21 -14.01
CA LYS A 13 2.73 10.15 -13.53
C LYS A 13 4.03 9.47 -13.11
N GLN A 14 4.08 8.13 -13.16
CA GLN A 14 5.18 7.31 -12.63
C GLN A 14 5.53 7.67 -11.17
N CYS A 15 4.51 8.02 -10.39
CA CYS A 15 4.68 8.43 -9.01
C CYS A 15 4.82 7.19 -8.13
N SER A 16 5.92 7.13 -7.37
CA SER A 16 6.18 6.07 -6.39
C SER A 16 6.46 6.62 -4.99
N LYS A 17 5.93 7.81 -4.68
CA LYS A 17 6.20 8.50 -3.40
C LYS A 17 5.76 7.66 -2.18
N CYS A 18 4.56 7.07 -2.23
CA CYS A 18 4.04 6.23 -1.13
C CYS A 18 4.79 4.90 -0.95
N CYS A 19 5.60 4.50 -1.94
CA CYS A 19 6.47 3.34 -1.85
C CYS A 19 7.79 3.63 -1.13
N ARG A 20 8.08 4.90 -0.77
CA ARG A 20 9.33 5.29 -0.10
C ARG A 20 9.10 5.30 1.40
N GLN A 21 9.98 4.61 2.13
CA GLN A 21 9.94 4.45 3.58
C GLN A 21 8.53 4.07 4.06
N THR A 22 7.88 3.19 3.30
CA THR A 22 6.48 2.87 3.54
C THR A 22 6.35 2.10 4.85
N GLU A 23 5.32 2.44 5.63
CA GLU A 23 4.93 1.70 6.83
C GLU A 23 3.70 0.83 6.56
N MET A 24 3.46 0.49 5.29
CA MET A 24 2.27 -0.24 4.86
C MET A 24 2.09 -1.55 5.64
N PRO A 25 1.03 -1.66 6.46
CA PRO A 25 0.72 -2.89 7.17
C PRO A 25 0.27 -3.98 6.20
N LEU A 26 0.51 -5.24 6.58
CA LEU A 26 0.17 -6.42 5.81
C LEU A 26 -0.75 -7.30 6.64
N SER A 27 -1.91 -7.63 6.07
CA SER A 27 -2.76 -8.68 6.61
C SER A 27 -2.21 -10.08 6.29
N LYS A 28 -2.68 -11.12 6.98
CA LYS A 28 -2.35 -12.52 6.63
C LYS A 28 -2.78 -12.87 5.21
N ASP A 29 -3.87 -12.28 4.73
CA ASP A 29 -4.34 -12.46 3.35
C ASP A 29 -3.40 -11.79 2.33
N ASP A 30 -2.83 -10.62 2.66
CA ASP A 30 -1.80 -9.98 1.85
C ASP A 30 -0.54 -10.83 1.76
N ILE A 31 -0.08 -11.36 2.89
CA ILE A 31 1.10 -12.23 2.95
C ILE A 31 0.87 -13.48 2.12
N SER A 32 -0.27 -14.14 2.31
CA SER A 32 -0.63 -15.38 1.58
C SER A 32 -0.68 -15.13 0.07
N ARG A 33 -1.25 -14.01 -0.36
CA ARG A 33 -1.31 -13.64 -1.79
C ARG A 33 0.08 -13.41 -2.37
N LEU A 34 0.96 -12.70 -1.67
CA LEU A 34 2.33 -12.45 -2.11
C LEU A 34 3.18 -13.73 -2.15
N GLU A 35 3.00 -14.65 -1.19
CA GLU A 35 3.64 -15.97 -1.21
C GLU A 35 3.19 -16.81 -2.41
N VAL A 36 1.89 -16.82 -2.72
CA VAL A 36 1.34 -17.50 -3.90
C VAL A 36 1.86 -16.89 -5.20
N ALA A 37 2.10 -15.58 -5.24
CA ALA A 37 2.75 -14.89 -6.35
C ALA A 37 4.26 -15.23 -6.49
N GLY A 38 4.82 -16.00 -5.55
CA GLY A 38 6.19 -16.50 -5.58
C GLY A 38 7.20 -15.65 -4.81
N HIS A 39 6.74 -14.73 -3.96
CA HIS A 39 7.60 -13.93 -3.11
C HIS A 39 7.88 -14.64 -1.78
N ASP A 40 9.14 -14.62 -1.34
CA ASP A 40 9.52 -15.20 -0.05
C ASP A 40 9.15 -14.24 1.09
N ARG A 41 8.39 -14.71 2.09
CA ARG A 41 7.92 -13.89 3.20
C ARG A 41 9.02 -13.14 3.94
N SER A 42 10.19 -13.77 4.14
CA SER A 42 11.31 -13.13 4.83
C SER A 42 11.96 -12.01 4.01
N SER A 43 11.75 -12.01 2.69
CA SER A 43 12.27 -10.97 1.79
C SER A 43 11.43 -9.70 1.74
N PHE A 44 10.11 -9.78 2.02
CA PHE A 44 9.21 -8.66 1.83
C PHE A 44 8.46 -8.17 3.07
N SER A 45 8.52 -8.92 4.17
CA SER A 45 7.79 -8.57 5.40
C SER A 45 8.72 -8.43 6.59
N ILE A 46 8.36 -7.52 7.50
CA ILE A 46 8.99 -7.38 8.82
C ILE A 46 7.91 -7.46 9.90
N VAL A 47 8.22 -8.18 10.98
CA VAL A 47 7.36 -8.29 12.15
C VAL A 47 7.81 -7.24 13.17
N LEU A 48 6.87 -6.44 13.65
CA LEU A 48 7.09 -5.38 14.62
C LEU A 48 6.96 -5.90 16.07
N PRO A 49 7.43 -5.13 17.08
CA PRO A 49 7.35 -5.54 18.48
C PRO A 49 5.92 -5.75 19.01
N ASP A 50 4.94 -5.12 18.37
CA ASP A 50 3.51 -5.27 18.65
C ASP A 50 2.86 -6.41 17.87
N SER A 51 3.66 -7.33 17.32
CA SER A 51 3.23 -8.46 16.47
C SER A 51 2.57 -8.08 15.14
N SER A 52 2.41 -6.79 14.83
CA SER A 52 1.94 -6.36 13.52
C SER A 52 3.01 -6.64 12.46
N VAL A 53 2.57 -6.82 11.21
CA VAL A 53 3.45 -7.09 10.07
C VAL A 53 3.33 -5.95 9.08
N ARG A 54 4.46 -5.49 8.53
CA ARG A 54 4.48 -4.47 7.47
C ARG A 54 5.46 -4.81 6.35
N LEU A 55 5.34 -4.09 5.24
CA LEU A 55 6.28 -4.21 4.11
C LEU A 55 7.70 -3.83 4.53
N ALA A 56 8.66 -4.63 4.07
CA ALA A 56 10.07 -4.33 4.16
C ALA A 56 10.46 -3.21 3.17
N ASN A 57 11.47 -2.43 3.55
CA ASN A 57 12.10 -1.45 2.68
C ASN A 57 13.57 -1.83 2.44
N SER A 58 14.07 -1.60 1.22
CA SER A 58 15.48 -1.72 0.86
C SER A 58 16.31 -0.68 1.60
N ASP A 59 17.46 -1.09 2.13
CA ASP A 59 18.37 -0.18 2.82
C ASP A 59 19.04 0.83 1.88
N ASP A 60 19.28 0.48 0.62
CA ASP A 60 19.95 1.33 -0.35
C ASP A 60 19.02 2.40 -0.91
N THR A 61 17.84 1.99 -1.37
CA THR A 61 16.89 2.87 -2.06
C THR A 61 15.84 3.46 -1.12
N LYS A 62 15.79 3.00 0.14
CA LYS A 62 14.75 3.35 1.11
C LYS A 62 13.33 3.10 0.61
N ALA A 63 13.16 2.29 -0.42
CA ALA A 63 11.87 1.96 -1.02
C ALA A 63 11.37 0.61 -0.55
N CYS A 64 10.07 0.41 -0.62
CA CYS A 64 9.45 -0.90 -0.56
C CYS A 64 10.20 -1.87 -1.48
N VAL A 65 10.46 -3.10 -1.01
CA VAL A 65 11.20 -4.11 -1.78
C VAL A 65 10.58 -4.46 -3.13
N PHE A 66 9.29 -4.14 -3.33
CA PHE A 66 8.61 -4.33 -4.60
C PHE A 66 8.83 -3.18 -5.59
N LEU A 67 9.39 -2.04 -5.18
CA LEU A 67 9.62 -0.92 -6.09
C LEU A 67 10.89 -1.14 -6.91
N LYS A 68 10.76 -1.18 -8.24
CA LYS A 68 11.91 -1.11 -9.16
C LYS A 68 12.38 0.33 -9.30
N THR A 69 13.53 0.61 -8.71
CA THR A 69 14.16 1.94 -8.62
C THR A 69 15.61 1.79 -8.21
N GLU A 70 16.48 2.71 -8.66
CA GLU A 70 17.88 2.81 -8.21
C GLU A 70 18.13 4.06 -7.34
N SER A 71 17.13 4.94 -7.25
CA SER A 71 17.22 6.18 -6.46
C SER A 71 16.57 6.01 -5.09
N SER A 72 17.11 6.71 -4.09
CA SER A 72 16.50 6.93 -2.77
C SER A 72 15.71 8.24 -2.66
N ASP A 73 15.67 9.03 -3.74
CA ASP A 73 14.89 10.26 -3.80
C ASP A 73 13.39 9.95 -3.70
N LEU A 74 12.70 10.72 -2.84
CA LEU A 74 11.27 10.60 -2.56
C LEU A 74 10.38 10.77 -3.80
N HIS A 75 10.82 11.57 -4.77
CA HIS A 75 10.12 11.91 -6.00
C HIS A 75 10.68 11.22 -7.24
N ALA A 76 11.73 10.39 -7.09
CA ALA A 76 12.22 9.59 -8.20
C ALA A 76 11.16 8.60 -8.68
N PRO A 77 11.06 8.37 -10.01
CA PRO A 77 10.11 7.43 -10.57
C PRO A 77 10.41 5.99 -10.13
N GLY A 78 9.39 5.14 -10.18
CA GLY A 78 9.55 3.72 -9.93
C GLY A 78 8.31 2.93 -10.35
N ILE A 79 8.50 1.63 -10.56
CA ILE A 79 7.43 0.72 -10.96
C ILE A 79 7.33 -0.40 -9.91
N CYS A 80 6.17 -0.56 -9.30
CA CYS A 80 5.95 -1.67 -8.38
C CYS A 80 5.87 -2.97 -9.18
N GLN A 81 6.74 -3.93 -8.87
CA GLN A 81 6.78 -5.22 -9.55
C GLN A 81 5.67 -6.18 -9.11
N ALA A 82 5.09 -5.95 -7.93
CA ALA A 82 3.94 -6.69 -7.41
C ALA A 82 2.62 -5.94 -7.68
N TRP A 83 2.52 -5.18 -8.78
CA TRP A 83 1.38 -4.28 -9.05
C TRP A 83 0.02 -5.01 -9.00
N ASP A 84 -0.04 -6.20 -9.58
CA ASP A 84 -1.28 -6.99 -9.68
C ASP A 84 -1.60 -7.73 -8.37
N ASP A 85 -0.60 -7.96 -7.52
CA ASP A 85 -0.71 -8.68 -6.23
C ASP A 85 -0.60 -7.75 -5.02
N ARG A 86 -0.60 -6.43 -5.25
CA ARG A 86 -0.40 -5.39 -4.23
C ARG A 86 -1.17 -5.69 -2.95
N PRO A 87 -0.59 -5.42 -1.77
CA PRO A 87 -1.32 -5.44 -0.51
C PRO A 87 -2.59 -4.58 -0.59
N GLU A 88 -3.59 -4.95 0.19
CA GLU A 88 -4.90 -4.29 0.18
C GLU A 88 -4.77 -2.78 0.47
N GLY A 89 -3.96 -2.41 1.46
CA GLY A 89 -3.68 -1.00 1.75
C GLY A 89 -3.04 -0.24 0.57
N CYS A 90 -2.17 -0.88 -0.22
CA CYS A 90 -1.61 -0.29 -1.45
C CYS A 90 -2.62 -0.14 -2.59
N ARG A 91 -3.70 -0.92 -2.60
CA ARG A 91 -4.81 -0.82 -3.57
C ARG A 91 -5.78 0.28 -3.19
N ILE A 92 -6.00 0.46 -1.88
CA ILE A 92 -6.92 1.45 -1.31
C ILE A 92 -6.29 2.85 -1.24
N TYR A 93 -4.97 2.96 -1.08
CA TYR A 93 -4.27 4.24 -1.08
C TYR A 93 -4.55 5.05 -2.37
N PRO A 94 -4.89 6.35 -2.28
CA PRO A 94 -4.71 7.25 -1.15
C PRO A 94 -5.93 7.42 -0.23
N LEU A 95 -6.96 6.58 -0.32
CA LEU A 95 -8.05 6.63 0.65
C LEU A 95 -7.56 6.15 2.02
N VAL A 96 -7.76 6.96 3.04
CA VAL A 96 -7.39 6.71 4.44
C VAL A 96 -8.55 7.12 5.35
N LEU A 97 -8.55 6.66 6.60
CA LEU A 97 -9.53 7.06 7.61
C LEU A 97 -8.94 8.15 8.49
N ASP A 98 -9.77 9.09 8.94
CA ASP A 98 -9.41 9.99 10.03
C ASP A 98 -9.69 9.36 11.41
N GLU A 99 -9.49 10.14 12.48
CA GLU A 99 -9.72 9.72 13.87
C GLU A 99 -11.20 9.39 14.18
N LEU A 100 -12.13 9.70 13.28
CA LEU A 100 -13.57 9.44 13.39
C LEU A 100 -14.02 8.32 12.44
N ASP A 101 -13.08 7.57 11.85
CA ASP A 101 -13.34 6.57 10.81
C ASP A 101 -13.97 7.14 9.53
N GLU A 102 -13.83 8.44 9.28
CA GLU A 102 -14.34 9.08 8.07
C GLU A 102 -13.28 8.99 6.94
N PRO A 103 -13.67 8.50 5.75
CA PRO A 103 -12.73 8.30 4.66
C PRO A 103 -12.37 9.62 3.96
N PHE A 104 -11.08 9.89 3.79
CA PHE A 104 -10.56 11.03 3.03
C PHE A 104 -9.34 10.64 2.19
N LEU A 105 -8.96 11.48 1.22
CA LEU A 105 -7.75 11.23 0.42
C LEU A 105 -6.53 11.87 1.09
N ASP A 106 -5.53 11.03 1.37
CA ASP A 106 -4.31 11.40 2.08
C ASP A 106 -3.61 12.62 1.46
N GLU A 107 -3.26 13.59 2.31
CA GLU A 107 -2.55 14.81 1.96
C GLU A 107 -1.12 14.57 1.49
N LEU A 108 -0.50 13.45 1.90
CA LEU A 108 0.85 13.10 1.50
C LEU A 108 0.92 12.67 0.02
N CYS A 109 -0.21 12.26 -0.57
CA CYS A 109 -0.32 11.93 -1.98
C CYS A 109 -0.31 13.21 -2.84
N PRO A 110 0.74 13.44 -3.65
CA PRO A 110 0.87 14.67 -4.45
C PRO A 110 -0.15 14.76 -5.58
N HIS A 111 -0.84 13.64 -5.89
CA HIS A 111 -1.83 13.53 -6.96
C HIS A 111 -3.24 13.24 -6.42
N ARG A 112 -3.51 13.45 -5.13
CA ARG A 112 -4.83 13.15 -4.53
C ARG A 112 -6.01 13.76 -5.29
N ASN A 113 -5.83 14.96 -5.83
CA ASN A 113 -6.86 15.69 -6.59
C ASN A 113 -7.08 15.15 -8.01
N ASP A 114 -6.17 14.29 -8.51
CA ASP A 114 -6.27 13.66 -9.83
C ASP A 114 -6.97 12.28 -9.75
N PHE A 115 -7.27 11.78 -8.55
CA PHE A 115 -8.07 10.56 -8.38
C PHE A 115 -9.54 10.86 -8.67
N PRO A 116 -10.26 9.95 -9.35
CA PRO A 116 -11.72 10.04 -9.43
C PRO A 116 -12.32 9.71 -8.06
N ASP A 117 -13.62 9.96 -7.90
CA ASP A 117 -14.34 9.60 -6.68
C ASP A 117 -14.09 8.13 -6.29
N PRO A 118 -13.92 7.84 -4.99
CA PRO A 118 -13.74 6.47 -4.52
C PRO A 118 -14.84 5.54 -5.03
N PRO A 119 -14.51 4.35 -5.56
CA PRO A 119 -15.51 3.37 -5.97
C PRO A 119 -16.41 2.96 -4.80
N ILE A 120 -17.65 2.59 -5.13
CA ILE A 120 -18.61 2.09 -4.15
C ILE A 120 -18.01 0.88 -3.41
N GLY A 121 -17.98 0.96 -2.09
CA GLY A 121 -17.43 -0.10 -1.22
C GLY A 121 -15.95 0.03 -0.90
N LEU A 122 -15.20 0.96 -1.50
CA LEU A 122 -13.78 1.15 -1.19
C LEU A 122 -13.57 1.57 0.28
N SER A 123 -14.39 2.49 0.79
CA SER A 123 -14.36 2.87 2.22
C SER A 123 -14.71 1.72 3.14
N GLY A 124 -15.66 0.85 2.74
CA GLY A 124 -16.00 -0.36 3.49
C GLY A 124 -14.85 -1.36 3.54
N ARG A 125 -14.13 -1.55 2.43
CA ARG A 125 -12.90 -2.37 2.39
C ARG A 125 -11.82 -1.80 3.31
N LEU A 126 -11.66 -0.47 3.33
CA LEU A 126 -10.71 0.19 4.22
C LEU A 126 -11.04 -0.07 5.69
N LEU A 127 -12.31 0.09 6.10
CA LEU A 127 -12.74 -0.22 7.47
C LEU A 127 -12.50 -1.68 7.86
N VAL A 128 -12.83 -2.61 6.96
CA VAL A 128 -12.58 -4.05 7.17
C VAL A 128 -11.09 -4.34 7.27
N LEU A 129 -10.27 -3.73 6.42
CA LEU A 129 -8.82 -3.89 6.47
C LEU A 129 -8.24 -3.40 7.80
N THR A 130 -8.65 -2.22 8.27
CA THR A 130 -8.20 -1.67 9.56
C THR A 130 -8.53 -2.63 10.71
N GLN A 131 -9.78 -3.08 10.81
CA GLN A 131 -10.20 -4.05 11.83
C GLN A 131 -9.42 -5.37 11.75
N THR A 132 -9.18 -5.87 10.53
CA THR A 132 -8.42 -7.11 10.32
C THR A 132 -6.99 -6.97 10.82
N LEU A 133 -6.33 -5.84 10.54
CA LEU A 133 -4.96 -5.59 10.98
C LEU A 133 -4.87 -5.44 12.50
N GLU A 134 -5.87 -4.81 13.12
CA GLU A 134 -5.98 -4.73 14.58
C GLU A 134 -6.14 -6.12 15.20
N ASP A 135 -7.05 -6.94 14.69
CA ASP A 135 -7.28 -8.31 15.18
C ASP A 135 -6.04 -9.22 15.00
N GLU A 136 -5.23 -8.99 13.96
CA GLU A 136 -4.06 -9.80 13.66
C GLU A 136 -2.80 -9.43 14.46
N SER A 137 -2.77 -8.24 15.06
CA SER A 137 -1.64 -7.77 15.89
C SER A 137 -1.74 -8.18 17.36
N HIS A 138 -2.83 -8.84 17.78
CA HIS A 138 -3.07 -9.29 19.15
C HIS A 138 -2.83 -10.78 19.40
#